data_AF-A0A9X1B2H8-F1
#
_entry.id   AF-A0A9X1B2H8-F1
#
_cell.length_a   1.000
_cell.length_b   1.000
_cell.length_c   1.000
_cell.angle_alpha   90.00
_cell.angle_beta   90.00
_cell.angle_gamma   90.00
#
_symmetry.space_group_name_H-M   'P 1'
#
loop_
_entity.id
_entity.type
_entity.pdbx_description
1 polymer ?
#
loop_
_entity_poly.entity_id
_entity_poly.type
_entity_poly.pdbx_seq_one_letter_code
_entity_poly.pdbx_strand_id
1 'polypeptide(L)'
;MPRALTPIIRPGGLLILGAILGGCGGTLVAPEGPASNAFLDKVDDRCGKLSVGGQPINYLLDVNSNDTTFLDETAKLGAGMIDGQTYANDLNSFYPTGNNQAAIRCVVGLVDEG
;
A
#
# COMPACT_ATOMS: atom_id res chain seq x y z
N MET A 1 41.24 -32.89 39.90
CA MET A 1 40.40 -33.64 38.94
C MET A 1 39.71 -32.63 38.03
N PRO A 2 39.82 -32.78 36.71
CA PRO A 2 39.42 -31.77 35.72
C PRO A 2 37.94 -31.90 35.35
N ARG A 3 37.29 -30.80 34.95
CA ARG A 3 36.13 -30.86 34.05
C ARG A 3 36.43 -30.01 32.82
N ALA A 4 36.56 -30.72 31.71
CA ALA A 4 36.88 -30.23 30.39
C ALA A 4 35.64 -29.73 29.65
N LEU A 5 35.94 -28.86 28.67
CA LEU A 5 35.21 -28.46 27.45
C LEU A 5 33.81 -29.04 27.20
N THR A 6 32.87 -28.16 26.85
CA THR A 6 32.39 -28.04 25.45
C THR A 6 31.56 -26.76 25.24
N PRO A 7 31.94 -25.84 24.34
CA PRO A 7 30.97 -24.92 23.75
C PRO A 7 30.15 -25.68 22.72
N ILE A 8 28.85 -25.81 22.95
CA ILE A 8 27.91 -26.36 21.98
C ILE A 8 27.76 -25.33 20.86
N ILE A 9 28.46 -25.58 19.76
CA ILE A 9 28.24 -24.96 18.46
C ILE A 9 26.83 -25.34 18.02
N ARG A 10 25.91 -24.37 17.99
CA ARG A 10 24.62 -24.52 17.28
C ARG A 10 24.80 -23.97 15.86
N PRO A 11 24.90 -24.81 14.83
CA PRO A 11 24.75 -24.37 13.46
C PRO A 11 23.25 -24.18 13.22
N GLY A 12 22.75 -23.01 13.58
CA GLY A 12 21.39 -22.55 13.28
C GLY A 12 21.40 -21.41 12.27
N GLY A 13 22.38 -21.39 11.37
CA GLY A 13 22.44 -20.44 10.27
C GLY A 13 21.82 -21.07 9.03
N LEU A 14 20.52 -20.86 8.83
CA LEU A 14 19.92 -20.66 7.51
C LEU A 14 18.44 -20.33 7.67
N LEU A 15 18.06 -19.12 7.28
CA LEU A 15 16.91 -18.85 6.41
C LEU A 15 17.02 -17.37 6.05
N ILE A 16 17.82 -17.10 5.01
CA ILE A 16 17.64 -15.88 4.23
C ILE A 16 16.23 -16.02 3.65
N LEU A 17 15.24 -15.41 4.30
CA LEU A 17 13.94 -15.17 3.71
C LEU A 17 14.14 -14.07 2.67
N GLY A 18 14.72 -14.44 1.54
CA GLY A 18 14.60 -13.69 0.30
C GLY A 18 13.15 -13.81 -0.13
N ALA A 19 12.28 -12.98 0.44
CA ALA A 19 10.99 -12.70 -0.15
C ALA A 19 11.25 -11.93 -1.44
N ILE A 20 11.40 -12.69 -2.52
CA ILE A 20 11.26 -12.18 -3.88
C ILE A 20 9.77 -11.81 -3.99
N LEU A 21 9.38 -10.65 -3.50
CA LEU A 21 8.11 -10.02 -3.87
C LEU A 21 8.30 -9.49 -5.29
N GLY A 22 8.34 -10.44 -6.23
CA GLY A 22 8.13 -10.13 -7.64
C GLY A 22 6.74 -9.53 -7.76
N GLY A 23 6.68 -8.29 -8.18
CA GLY A 23 5.43 -7.62 -8.54
C GLY A 23 4.68 -8.49 -9.55
N CYS A 24 3.49 -8.92 -9.15
CA CYS A 24 2.43 -9.34 -10.06
C CYS A 24 1.28 -8.38 -9.84
N GLY A 25 1.36 -7.21 -10.49
CA GLY A 25 0.18 -6.43 -10.77
C GLY A 25 -0.77 -7.25 -11.63
N GLY A 26 -2.02 -7.41 -11.18
CA GLY A 26 -3.11 -8.00 -11.96
C GLY A 26 -3.75 -9.25 -11.36
N THR A 27 -4.76 -9.06 -10.48
CA THR A 27 -5.91 -9.96 -10.18
C THR A 27 -6.49 -9.73 -8.78
N LEU A 28 -5.78 -9.02 -7.91
CA LEU A 28 -6.30 -8.76 -6.57
C LEU A 28 -7.51 -7.85 -6.68
N VAL A 29 -8.68 -8.36 -6.29
CA VAL A 29 -9.89 -7.57 -6.07
C VAL A 29 -9.68 -6.85 -4.74
N ALA A 30 -9.87 -5.52 -4.71
CA ALA A 30 -9.82 -4.78 -3.47
C ALA A 30 -10.77 -5.39 -2.42
N PRO A 31 -10.36 -5.40 -1.14
CA PRO A 31 -11.26 -5.83 -0.08
C PRO A 31 -12.32 -4.77 0.14
N GLU A 32 -13.57 -5.23 0.18
CA GLU A 32 -14.74 -4.41 0.47
C GLU A 32 -15.16 -4.55 1.93
N GLY A 33 -15.76 -3.51 2.51
CA GLY A 33 -16.40 -3.57 3.83
C GLY A 33 -15.81 -2.60 4.86
N PRO A 34 -16.18 -2.75 6.15
CA PRO A 34 -15.99 -1.68 7.14
C PRO A 34 -14.54 -1.22 7.35
N ALA A 35 -13.58 -2.14 7.31
CA ALA A 35 -12.16 -1.79 7.49
C ALA A 35 -11.60 -1.02 6.30
N SER A 36 -11.97 -1.43 5.08
CA SER A 36 -11.60 -0.73 3.83
C SER A 36 -12.23 0.66 3.80
N ASN A 37 -13.53 0.75 4.09
CA ASN A 37 -14.25 2.01 4.17
C ASN A 37 -13.64 2.96 5.21
N ALA A 38 -13.25 2.47 6.39
CA ALA A 38 -12.62 3.31 7.41
C ALA A 38 -11.29 3.91 6.96
N PHE A 39 -10.49 3.17 6.18
CA PHE A 39 -9.27 3.71 5.59
C PHE A 39 -9.58 4.72 4.48
N LEU A 40 -10.54 4.42 3.60
CA LEU A 40 -10.96 5.33 2.54
C LEU A 40 -11.54 6.64 3.10
N ASP A 41 -12.33 6.59 4.18
CA ASP A 41 -12.84 7.76 4.90
C ASP A 41 -11.69 8.59 5.47
N LYS A 42 -10.67 7.94 6.05
CA LYS A 42 -9.46 8.62 6.54
C LYS A 42 -8.70 9.32 5.40
N VAL A 43 -8.65 8.70 4.22
CA VAL A 43 -8.03 9.27 3.01
C VAL A 43 -8.83 10.49 2.53
N ASP A 44 -10.16 10.40 2.49
CA ASP A 44 -11.01 11.54 2.10
C ASP A 44 -10.80 12.73 3.04
N ASP A 45 -10.88 12.49 4.35
CA ASP A 45 -10.73 13.52 5.39
C ASP A 45 -9.38 14.25 5.33
N ARG A 46 -8.29 13.51 5.06
CA ARG A 46 -6.92 14.02 5.22
C ARG A 46 -6.26 14.41 3.90
N CYS A 47 -6.61 13.73 2.82
CA CYS A 47 -6.00 13.90 1.51
C CYS A 47 -6.99 14.34 0.43
N GLY A 48 -8.30 14.37 0.70
CA GLY A 48 -9.37 14.55 -0.30
C GLY A 48 -9.24 15.75 -1.24
N LYS A 49 -8.56 16.81 -0.83
CA LYS A 49 -8.33 18.03 -1.64
C LYS A 49 -7.10 17.94 -2.56
N LEU A 50 -6.24 16.95 -2.38
CA LEU A 50 -5.10 16.71 -3.26
C LEU A 50 -5.60 16.07 -4.55
N SER A 51 -4.80 16.21 -5.62
CA SER A 51 -5.22 15.75 -6.95
C SER A 51 -4.42 14.54 -7.43
N VAL A 52 -5.12 13.64 -8.10
CA VAL A 52 -4.59 12.52 -8.87
C VAL A 52 -5.20 12.58 -10.27
N GLY A 53 -4.38 12.51 -11.32
CA GLY A 53 -4.88 12.58 -12.70
C GLY A 53 -5.64 13.87 -13.05
N GLY A 54 -5.41 14.95 -12.30
CA GLY A 54 -6.12 16.22 -12.45
C GLY A 54 -7.50 16.28 -11.76
N GLN A 55 -7.93 15.22 -11.09
CA GLN A 55 -9.15 15.18 -10.28
C GLN A 55 -8.81 15.22 -8.79
N PRO A 56 -9.62 15.87 -7.94
CA PRO A 56 -9.44 15.82 -6.50
C PRO A 56 -9.78 14.42 -5.96
N ILE A 57 -9.07 13.96 -4.92
CA ILE A 57 -9.24 12.63 -4.34
C ILE A 57 -10.68 12.39 -3.88
N ASN A 58 -11.33 13.37 -3.27
CA ASN A 58 -12.71 13.23 -2.81
C ASN A 58 -13.70 12.96 -3.95
N TYR A 59 -13.43 13.46 -5.15
CA TYR A 59 -14.19 13.11 -6.35
C TYR A 59 -13.91 11.67 -6.78
N LEU A 60 -12.64 11.24 -6.75
CA LEU A 60 -12.24 9.88 -7.13
C LEU A 60 -12.73 8.80 -6.15
N LEU A 61 -13.05 9.17 -4.91
CA LEU A 61 -13.67 8.29 -3.90
C LEU A 61 -15.20 8.33 -3.93
N ASP A 62 -15.80 9.28 -4.65
CA ASP A 62 -17.25 9.41 -4.73
C ASP A 62 -17.86 8.24 -5.51
N VAL A 63 -18.97 7.69 -5.00
CA VAL A 63 -19.70 6.57 -5.63
C VAL A 63 -20.26 6.90 -7.02
N ASN A 64 -20.34 8.18 -7.39
CA ASN A 64 -20.76 8.66 -8.69
C ASN A 64 -19.58 8.85 -9.67
N SER A 65 -18.33 8.66 -9.22
CA SER A 65 -17.17 8.60 -10.12
C SER A 65 -17.22 7.32 -10.94
N ASN A 66 -17.09 7.47 -12.27
CA ASN A 66 -16.93 6.32 -13.17
C ASN A 66 -15.50 5.80 -13.21
N ASP A 67 -14.57 6.48 -12.52
CA ASP A 67 -13.19 6.06 -12.36
C ASP A 67 -13.02 5.42 -10.98
N THR A 68 -12.87 4.09 -10.98
CA THR A 68 -12.71 3.30 -9.76
C THR A 68 -11.26 2.93 -9.48
N THR A 69 -10.31 3.31 -10.34
CA THR A 69 -8.92 2.88 -10.20
C THR A 69 -8.28 3.43 -8.94
N PHE A 70 -8.47 4.71 -8.64
CA PHE A 70 -7.99 5.28 -7.40
C PHE A 70 -8.59 4.59 -6.17
N LEU A 71 -9.89 4.32 -6.17
CA LEU A 71 -10.60 3.65 -5.08
C LEU A 71 -10.04 2.23 -4.85
N ASP A 72 -9.95 1.42 -5.92
CA ASP A 72 -9.48 0.03 -5.86
C ASP A 72 -8.02 -0.06 -5.40
N GLU A 73 -7.11 0.76 -5.95
CA GLU A 73 -5.71 0.77 -5.53
C GLU A 73 -5.53 1.30 -4.10
N THR A 74 -6.34 2.27 -3.66
CA THR A 74 -6.27 2.79 -2.29
C THR A 74 -6.78 1.76 -1.29
N ALA A 75 -7.84 1.02 -1.61
CA ALA A 75 -8.36 -0.06 -0.78
C ALA A 75 -7.35 -1.23 -0.65
N LYS A 76 -6.68 -1.61 -1.73
CA LYS A 76 -5.59 -2.61 -1.70
C LYS A 76 -4.43 -2.15 -0.82
N LEU A 77 -4.03 -0.89 -0.91
CA LEU A 77 -2.97 -0.31 -0.09
C LEU A 77 -3.35 -0.35 1.40
N GLY A 78 -4.55 0.12 1.75
CA GLY A 78 -5.05 0.12 3.14
C GLY A 78 -5.15 -1.27 3.76
N ALA A 79 -5.38 -2.29 2.93
CA ALA A 79 -5.41 -3.69 3.36
C ALA A 79 -4.03 -4.39 3.37
N GLY A 80 -2.96 -3.69 3.00
CA GLY A 80 -1.60 -4.25 2.92
C GLY A 80 -1.42 -5.27 1.79
N MET A 81 -2.30 -5.25 0.78
CA MET A 81 -2.22 -6.15 -0.37
C MET A 81 -1.21 -5.67 -1.42
N ILE A 82 -0.94 -4.37 -1.43
CA ILE A 82 0.15 -3.73 -2.18
C ILE A 82 0.92 -2.80 -1.25
N ASP A 83 2.20 -2.61 -1.55
CA ASP A 83 3.03 -1.62 -0.85
C ASP A 83 2.90 -0.22 -1.46
N GLY A 84 3.40 0.80 -0.75
CA GLY A 84 3.34 2.18 -1.22
C GLY A 84 4.08 2.44 -2.54
N GLN A 85 5.07 1.61 -2.89
CA GLN A 85 5.80 1.74 -4.16
C GLN A 85 4.96 1.22 -5.32
N THR A 86 4.31 0.08 -5.14
CA THR A 86 3.36 -0.52 -6.09
C THR A 86 2.19 0.43 -6.31
N TYR A 87 1.58 0.92 -5.23
CA TYR A 87 0.52 1.93 -5.29
C TYR A 87 0.93 3.18 -6.09
N ALA A 88 2.14 3.71 -5.83
CA ALA A 88 2.64 4.88 -6.55
C ALA A 88 2.86 4.59 -8.04
N ASN A 89 3.38 3.42 -8.38
CA ASN A 89 3.61 3.02 -9.77
C ASN A 89 2.30 2.82 -10.53
N ASP A 90 1.34 2.13 -9.93
CA ASP A 90 0.04 1.84 -10.55
C ASP A 90 -0.74 3.14 -10.81
N LEU A 91 -0.76 4.05 -9.83
CA LEU A 91 -1.39 5.36 -10.01
C LEU A 91 -0.68 6.22 -11.07
N ASN A 92 0.65 6.27 -11.12
CA ASN A 92 1.34 7.07 -12.14
C ASN A 92 1.22 6.46 -13.55
N SER A 93 1.06 5.14 -13.64
CA SER A 93 0.79 4.45 -14.90
C SER A 93 -0.61 4.77 -15.43
N PHE A 94 -1.61 4.74 -14.56
CA PHE A 94 -3.00 5.00 -14.95
C PHE A 94 -3.33 6.50 -15.09
N TYR A 95 -2.70 7.36 -14.28
CA TYR A 95 -2.87 8.81 -14.25
C TYR A 95 -1.60 9.56 -14.71
N PRO A 96 -1.19 9.43 -15.99
CA PRO A 96 0.12 9.90 -16.45
C PRO A 96 0.27 11.42 -16.53
N THR A 97 -0.83 12.17 -16.48
CA THR A 97 -0.86 13.63 -16.69
C THR A 97 -1.00 14.45 -15.39
N GLY A 98 -0.99 13.81 -14.22
CA GLY A 98 -1.16 14.45 -12.92
C GLY A 98 0.15 14.60 -12.13
N ASN A 99 0.30 15.70 -11.37
CA ASN A 99 1.34 15.80 -10.32
C ASN A 99 0.89 15.01 -9.08
N ASN A 100 0.80 13.70 -9.21
CA ASN A 100 0.22 12.80 -8.21
C ASN A 100 1.06 12.71 -6.93
N GLN A 101 2.30 13.23 -6.93
CA GLN A 101 3.28 12.99 -5.86
C GLN A 101 2.81 13.45 -4.48
N ALA A 102 2.13 14.60 -4.40
CA ALA A 102 1.60 15.11 -3.12
C ALA A 102 0.49 14.21 -2.59
N ALA A 103 -0.45 13.81 -3.46
CA ALA A 103 -1.54 12.88 -3.16
C ALA A 103 -1.00 11.53 -2.70
N ILE A 104 -0.12 10.90 -3.49
CA ILE A 104 0.48 9.59 -3.20
C ILE A 104 1.18 9.63 -1.84
N ARG A 105 2.01 10.65 -1.58
CA ARG A 105 2.71 10.78 -0.29
C ARG A 105 1.75 10.90 0.88
N CYS A 106 0.66 11.65 0.70
CA CYS A 106 -0.37 11.80 1.73
C CYS A 106 -0.99 10.43 2.06
N VAL A 107 -1.48 9.70 1.05
CA VAL A 107 -2.16 8.41 1.26
C VAL A 107 -1.23 7.36 1.87
N VAL A 108 -0.02 7.20 1.32
CA VAL A 108 0.96 6.22 1.84
C VAL A 108 1.32 6.52 3.29
N GLY A 109 1.47 7.79 3.66
CA GLY A 109 1.76 8.18 5.04
C GLY A 109 0.66 7.82 6.04
N LEU A 110 -0.59 7.63 5.60
CA LEU A 110 -1.69 7.23 6.48
C LEU A 110 -1.66 5.75 6.86
N VAL A 111 -0.95 4.91 6.09
CA VAL A 111 -0.77 3.48 6.37
C VAL A 111 0.17 3.28 7.57
N ASP A 112 1.22 4.10 7.67
CA ASP A 112 2.19 4.03 8.77
C ASP A 112 1.65 4.59 10.10
N GLU A 113 0.51 5.30 10.06
CA GLU A 113 -0.21 5.80 11.24
C GLU A 113 -1.17 4.77 11.85
N GLY A 114 -1.28 3.57 11.28
CA GLY A 114 -2.18 2.49 11.68
C GLY A 114 -1.52 1.40 12.52
#